data_AF-A0A0S9D6J1-F1
#
_entry.id   AF-A0A0S9D6J1-F1
#
_cell.length_a   1.000
_cell.length_b   1.000
_cell.length_c   1.000
_cell.angle_alpha   90.00
_cell.angle_beta   90.00
_cell.angle_gamma   90.00
#
_symmetry.space_group_name_H-M   'P 1'
#
loop_
_entity.id
_entity.type
_entity.pdbx_description
1 polymer ?
#
loop_
_entity_poly.entity_id
_entity_poly.type
_entity_poly.pdbx_seq_one_letter_code
_entity_poly.pdbx_strand_id
1 'polypeptide(L)'
;MTEHPRDEFDRVPETSERQGVHRERLIPAGSGGLALKITVGILALLIGLGAYLILPRLGLVGGDAAGTPAAATSPSQEPAVAPSGSTTPADGAADGNPPTEADGASTSPSDDDEDGVDRTRTVNVLNGTGSPGLASVAAGRLAEEGWGSVLPGNWAGAPVDSSVVFYNGEEQRIAAEAVAEDLGITDLVDSADVSPDVSVVLGPEFR
;
A
#
# COMPACT_ATOMS: atom_id res chain seq x y z
N MET A 1 -23.72 72.13 60.60
CA MET A 1 -23.67 70.93 59.75
C MET A 1 -25.01 70.79 59.08
N THR A 2 -25.07 70.82 57.76
CA THR A 2 -26.28 70.46 57.01
C THR A 2 -26.25 68.95 56.79
N GLU A 3 -27.15 68.25 57.46
CA GLU A 3 -27.32 66.81 57.28
C GLU A 3 -28.17 66.57 56.03
N HIS A 4 -27.57 65.97 55.01
CA HIS A 4 -28.26 65.69 53.76
C HIS A 4 -29.12 64.42 53.92
N PRO A 5 -30.30 64.36 53.28
CA PRO A 5 -31.13 63.16 53.31
C PRO A 5 -30.38 62.01 52.64
N ARG A 6 -30.46 60.81 53.23
CA ARG A 6 -29.81 59.61 52.71
C ARG A 6 -30.30 59.32 51.29
N ASP A 7 -29.44 59.60 50.33
CA ASP A 7 -29.72 59.37 48.92
C ASP A 7 -29.11 58.03 48.47
N GLU A 8 -29.46 57.61 47.26
CA GLU A 8 -28.97 56.39 46.63
C GLU A 8 -27.44 56.28 46.61
N PHE A 9 -26.74 57.41 46.61
CA PHE A 9 -25.27 57.49 46.67
C PHE A 9 -24.68 57.14 48.04
N ASP A 10 -25.45 57.26 49.11
CA ASP A 10 -25.02 56.85 50.46
C ASP A 10 -25.19 55.34 50.70
N ARG A 11 -25.85 54.63 49.76
CA ARG A 11 -26.09 53.19 49.84
C ARG A 11 -25.00 52.42 49.07
N VAL A 12 -23.75 52.58 49.50
CA VAL A 12 -22.62 51.82 48.96
C VAL A 12 -22.47 50.51 49.75
N PRO A 13 -22.42 49.33 49.10
CA PRO A 13 -22.15 48.08 49.80
C PRO A 13 -20.72 48.10 50.36
N GLU A 14 -20.58 47.81 51.67
CA GLU A 14 -19.29 47.73 52.39
C GLU A 14 -18.30 46.73 51.76
N THR A 15 -18.83 45.74 51.04
CA THR A 15 -18.04 44.86 50.17
C THR A 15 -18.19 45.35 48.74
N SER A 16 -17.25 46.18 48.29
CA SER A 16 -16.99 46.33 46.86
C SER A 16 -16.47 44.97 46.38
N GLU A 17 -17.41 44.10 45.98
CA GLU A 17 -17.10 42.89 45.24
C GLU A 17 -16.24 43.38 44.08
N ARG A 18 -14.95 43.03 44.09
CA ARG A 18 -13.99 43.46 43.08
C ARG A 18 -14.45 42.87 41.76
N GLN A 19 -15.42 43.51 41.13
CA GLN A 19 -15.88 43.22 39.79
C GLN A 19 -14.82 43.83 38.88
N GLY A 20 -13.62 43.24 38.91
CA GLY A 20 -12.58 43.53 37.97
C GLY A 20 -13.16 43.31 36.58
N VAL A 21 -13.05 44.32 35.72
CA VAL A 21 -13.30 44.20 34.27
C VAL A 21 -12.33 43.23 33.58
N HIS A 22 -11.53 42.50 34.35
CA HIS A 22 -10.75 41.35 33.93
C HIS A 22 -11.66 40.15 33.64
N ARG A 23 -12.47 40.30 32.60
CA ARG A 23 -12.62 39.19 31.66
C ARG A 23 -11.31 39.09 30.89
N GLU A 24 -10.30 38.52 31.52
CA GLU A 24 -9.50 37.56 30.76
C GLU A 24 -10.41 36.35 30.59
N ARG A 25 -11.39 36.46 29.69
CA ARG A 25 -11.84 35.24 29.04
C ARG A 25 -10.58 34.78 28.33
N LEU A 26 -9.85 33.85 28.93
CA LEU A 26 -9.29 32.75 28.17
C LEU A 26 -10.52 32.09 27.55
N ILE A 27 -11.06 32.71 26.49
CA ILE A 27 -11.90 32.03 25.53
C ILE A 27 -11.00 30.85 25.15
N PRO A 28 -11.34 29.59 25.45
CA PRO A 28 -10.74 28.53 24.67
C PRO A 28 -11.22 28.84 23.27
N ALA A 29 -10.41 29.55 22.50
CA ALA A 29 -10.70 29.82 21.11
C ALA A 29 -10.83 28.44 20.52
N GLY A 30 -12.07 28.02 20.28
CA GLY A 30 -12.41 26.78 19.64
C GLY A 30 -11.95 26.87 18.19
N SER A 31 -10.64 26.93 17.99
CA SER A 31 -10.00 26.86 16.70
C SER A 31 -9.89 25.38 16.35
N GLY A 32 -11.03 24.69 16.30
CA GLY A 32 -11.10 23.32 15.78
C GLY A 32 -10.46 23.24 14.39
N GLY A 33 -10.56 24.32 13.61
CA GLY A 33 -9.88 24.44 12.32
C GLY A 33 -8.36 24.61 12.39
N LEU A 34 -7.78 25.21 13.45
CA LEU A 34 -6.33 25.34 13.58
C LEU A 34 -5.71 24.03 14.07
N ALA A 35 -6.35 23.37 15.04
CA ALA A 35 -5.94 22.04 15.50
C ALA A 35 -5.98 21.04 14.33
N LEU A 36 -7.04 21.05 13.52
CA LEU A 36 -7.14 20.22 12.32
C LEU A 36 -6.00 20.50 11.34
N LYS A 37 -5.69 21.77 11.05
CA LYS A 37 -4.58 22.15 10.14
C LYS A 37 -3.23 21.69 10.65
N ILE A 38 -2.97 21.81 11.96
CA ILE A 38 -1.74 21.35 12.59
C ILE A 38 -1.64 19.82 12.49
N THR A 39 -2.71 19.10 12.81
CA THR A 39 -2.75 17.63 12.72
C THR A 39 -2.51 17.15 11.29
N VAL A 40 -3.17 17.77 10.29
CA VAL A 40 -2.96 17.47 8.87
C VAL A 40 -1.52 17.77 8.45
N GLY A 41 -0.95 18.88 8.92
CA GLY A 41 0.46 19.23 8.66
C GLY A 41 1.44 18.22 9.24
N ILE A 42 1.22 17.75 10.47
CA ILE A 42 2.04 16.72 11.12
C ILE A 42 1.91 15.39 10.37
N LEU A 43 0.69 15.00 10.00
CA LEU A 43 0.46 13.76 9.26
C LEU A 43 1.14 13.77 7.89
N ALA A 44 1.04 14.88 7.15
CA ALA A 44 1.73 15.07 5.88
C ALA A 44 3.27 15.00 6.05
N LEU A 45 3.81 15.57 7.12
CA LEU A 45 5.24 15.50 7.43
C LEU A 45 5.70 14.07 7.74
N LEU A 46 4.91 13.29 8.48
CA LEU A 46 5.21 11.89 8.78
C LEU A 46 5.15 11.00 7.53
N ILE A 47 4.15 11.21 6.67
CA ILE A 47 4.05 10.50 5.38
C ILE A 47 5.23 10.86 4.49
N GLY A 48 5.57 12.15 4.38
CA GLY A 48 6.71 12.62 3.60
C GLY A 48 8.05 12.07 4.08
N LEU A 49 8.27 12.01 5.40
CA LEU A 49 9.48 11.45 5.98
C LEU A 49 9.56 9.93 5.81
N GLY A 50 8.44 9.22 6.00
CA GLY A 50 8.35 7.79 5.74
C GLY A 50 8.65 7.47 4.27
N ALA A 51 8.03 8.22 3.35
CA ALA A 51 8.31 8.09 1.92
C ALA A 51 9.77 8.39 1.60
N TYR A 52 10.34 9.47 2.14
CA TYR A 52 11.75 9.82 1.92
C TYR A 52 12.74 8.74 2.38
N LEU A 53 12.41 7.96 3.42
CA LEU A 53 13.29 6.89 3.91
C LEU A 53 13.05 5.55 3.21
N ILE A 54 11.81 5.28 2.78
CA ILE A 54 11.40 4.00 2.19
C ILE A 54 11.58 4.01 0.66
N LEU A 55 11.31 5.12 -0.02
CA LEU A 55 11.43 5.21 -1.48
C LEU A 55 12.87 5.00 -2.00
N PRO A 56 13.94 5.54 -1.38
CA PRO A 56 15.30 5.23 -1.83
C PRO A 56 15.66 3.75 -1.66
N ARG A 57 14.98 3.02 -0.76
CA ARG A 57 15.20 1.60 -0.49
C ARG A 57 14.43 0.67 -1.43
N LEU A 58 13.41 1.18 -2.13
CA LEU A 58 12.62 0.46 -3.13
C LEU A 58 13.03 0.78 -4.58
N GLY A 59 14.08 1.60 -4.80
CA GLY A 59 14.63 1.88 -6.14
C GLY A 59 13.81 2.81 -7.05
N LEU A 60 12.71 3.38 -6.57
CA LEU A 60 11.76 4.19 -7.35
C LEU A 60 12.19 5.65 -7.57
N VAL A 61 13.21 6.13 -6.85
CA VAL A 61 13.76 7.50 -6.98
C VAL A 61 15.26 7.40 -7.25
N GLY A 62 15.61 6.78 -8.38
CA GLY A 62 17.00 6.57 -8.78
C GLY A 62 17.12 6.13 -10.23
N GLY A 63 16.52 6.88 -11.16
CA GLY A 63 16.86 6.81 -12.57
C GLY A 63 18.09 7.68 -12.86
N ASP A 64 19.12 7.05 -13.39
CA ASP A 64 20.51 7.49 -13.59
C ASP A 64 20.76 8.94 -14.03
N ALA A 65 21.79 9.55 -13.42
CA ALA A 65 22.59 10.60 -14.06
C ALA A 65 24.07 10.47 -13.65
N ALA A 66 24.90 10.23 -14.66
CA ALA A 66 26.33 9.99 -14.61
C ALA A 66 27.20 11.24 -14.37
N GLY A 67 28.39 11.02 -13.78
CA GLY A 67 29.65 11.81 -13.92
C GLY A 67 29.73 13.11 -13.10
N THR A 68 30.84 13.54 -12.47
CA THR A 68 32.31 13.43 -12.70
C THR A 68 33.03 14.18 -11.53
N PRO A 69 34.39 14.27 -11.40
CA PRO A 69 35.44 13.30 -11.07
C PRO A 69 36.15 13.62 -9.71
N ALA A 70 37.33 13.00 -9.50
CA ALA A 70 38.42 13.41 -8.59
C ALA A 70 38.46 12.77 -7.18
N ALA A 71 39.21 11.66 -7.06
CA ALA A 71 40.62 11.71 -6.64
C ALA A 71 41.11 10.29 -6.31
N ALA A 72 41.82 9.67 -7.25
CA ALA A 72 42.77 8.60 -6.95
C ALA A 72 43.88 8.63 -8.01
N THR A 73 44.96 9.30 -7.64
CA THR A 73 46.37 9.04 -7.99
C THR A 73 46.67 8.08 -9.15
N SER A 74 47.27 8.62 -10.21
CA SER A 74 48.25 7.97 -11.11
C SER A 74 49.53 7.58 -10.34
N PRO A 75 50.42 6.66 -10.82
CA PRO A 75 50.83 6.52 -12.24
C PRO A 75 51.13 5.10 -12.79
N SER A 76 51.50 5.07 -14.08
CA SER A 76 52.20 4.02 -14.87
C SER A 76 51.36 2.82 -15.32
N GLN A 77 51.39 2.30 -16.55
CA GLN A 77 52.23 2.48 -17.76
C GLN A 77 51.43 1.95 -18.98
N GLU A 78 51.62 2.59 -20.13
CA GLU A 78 51.28 2.17 -21.53
C GLU A 78 52.23 1.00 -21.99
N PRO A 79 52.10 0.26 -23.14
CA PRO A 79 51.24 0.36 -24.35
C PRO A 79 50.53 -0.94 -24.84
N ALA A 80 49.66 -0.78 -25.87
CA ALA A 80 49.36 -1.63 -27.06
C ALA A 80 49.19 -3.17 -26.87
N VAL A 81 48.32 -3.93 -27.56
CA VAL A 81 48.19 -4.17 -29.01
C VAL A 81 46.91 -5.01 -29.24
N ALA A 82 46.21 -4.86 -30.37
CA ALA A 82 45.38 -5.94 -30.95
C ALA A 82 46.26 -6.77 -31.89
N PRO A 83 46.15 -8.12 -31.95
CA PRO A 83 45.25 -8.71 -32.95
C PRO A 83 44.67 -10.10 -32.61
N SER A 84 43.75 -10.54 -33.48
CA SER A 84 43.15 -11.87 -33.63
C SER A 84 44.13 -13.05 -33.62
N GLY A 85 43.64 -14.23 -33.20
CA GLY A 85 44.26 -15.51 -33.56
C GLY A 85 43.83 -16.68 -32.66
N SER A 86 42.99 -17.55 -33.20
CA SER A 86 42.56 -18.84 -32.64
C SER A 86 43.68 -19.69 -32.04
N THR A 87 43.42 -20.34 -30.91
CA THR A 87 43.81 -21.74 -30.63
C THR A 87 42.96 -22.33 -29.49
N THR A 88 42.13 -23.31 -29.82
CA THR A 88 41.72 -24.44 -28.94
C THR A 88 42.78 -25.53 -29.21
N PRO A 89 43.36 -26.26 -28.22
CA PRO A 89 42.61 -27.16 -27.33
C PRO A 89 43.09 -27.34 -25.87
N ALA A 90 42.11 -27.69 -25.03
CA ALA A 90 42.11 -28.69 -23.95
C ALA A 90 43.31 -28.78 -22.99
N ASP A 91 43.05 -28.49 -21.72
CA ASP A 91 42.72 -29.47 -20.68
C ASP A 91 43.31 -29.05 -19.33
N GLY A 92 42.43 -28.90 -18.34
CA GLY A 92 42.73 -28.33 -17.04
C GLY A 92 41.47 -28.12 -16.20
N ALA A 93 40.64 -29.15 -16.13
CA ALA A 93 39.64 -29.47 -15.12
C ALA A 93 39.25 -28.37 -14.10
N ALA A 94 38.14 -27.68 -14.38
CA ALA A 94 36.89 -27.76 -13.60
C ALA A 94 35.92 -26.69 -14.12
N ASP A 95 34.86 -27.15 -14.79
CA ASP A 95 33.56 -26.50 -14.99
C ASP A 95 33.25 -25.41 -13.94
N GLY A 96 32.74 -24.23 -14.28
CA GLY A 96 31.75 -23.96 -15.32
C GLY A 96 30.36 -23.88 -14.69
N ASN A 97 30.02 -22.75 -14.07
CA ASN A 97 28.66 -22.20 -13.97
C ASN A 97 28.75 -20.74 -13.48
N PRO A 98 28.55 -19.77 -14.38
CA PRO A 98 27.34 -18.95 -14.33
C PRO A 98 26.53 -19.22 -15.62
N PRO A 99 25.18 -19.23 -15.63
CA PRO A 99 24.19 -18.66 -14.69
C PRO A 99 23.14 -19.70 -14.23
N THR A 100 22.19 -19.31 -13.39
CA THR A 100 20.91 -20.04 -13.16
C THR A 100 19.93 -18.92 -12.74
N GLU A 101 19.14 -18.29 -13.62
CA GLU A 101 18.05 -18.89 -14.39
C GLU A 101 17.53 -20.15 -13.70
N ALA A 102 16.71 -19.95 -12.67
CA ALA A 102 15.66 -20.92 -12.39
C ALA A 102 14.49 -20.54 -13.32
N ASP A 103 14.62 -20.77 -14.62
CA ASP A 103 14.04 -21.94 -15.28
C ASP A 103 14.22 -23.27 -14.52
N GLY A 104 13.09 -23.91 -14.20
CA GLY A 104 13.02 -25.20 -13.50
C GLY A 104 12.07 -25.12 -12.30
N ALA A 105 10.77 -25.42 -12.40
CA ALA A 105 10.11 -26.27 -13.37
C ALA A 105 8.77 -25.66 -13.80
N SER A 106 8.59 -25.56 -15.11
CA SER A 106 7.32 -25.94 -15.73
C SER A 106 6.99 -27.37 -15.31
N THR A 107 6.38 -27.56 -14.14
CA THR A 107 5.20 -28.40 -14.14
C THR A 107 4.13 -27.51 -14.75
N SER A 108 4.01 -27.53 -16.07
CA SER A 108 2.72 -27.25 -16.67
C SER A 108 1.78 -28.28 -16.04
N PRO A 109 0.83 -27.91 -15.16
CA PRO A 109 -0.35 -28.75 -15.08
C PRO A 109 -0.99 -28.57 -16.46
N SER A 110 -0.68 -29.48 -17.36
CA SER A 110 -1.68 -29.91 -18.32
C SER A 110 -2.69 -30.75 -17.54
N ASP A 111 -3.31 -30.14 -16.54
CA ASP A 111 -4.63 -30.54 -16.13
C ASP A 111 -5.50 -29.90 -17.20
N ASP A 112 -5.77 -30.69 -18.25
CA ASP A 112 -7.02 -30.54 -18.98
C ASP A 112 -8.11 -30.40 -17.90
N ASP A 113 -8.59 -29.17 -17.70
CA ASP A 113 -9.65 -28.87 -16.75
C ASP A 113 -10.84 -29.76 -17.08
N GLU A 114 -11.03 -30.84 -16.32
CA GLU A 114 -12.14 -31.78 -16.52
C GLU A 114 -13.52 -31.11 -16.31
N ASP A 115 -13.53 -29.85 -15.83
CA ASP A 115 -14.70 -28.98 -15.64
C ASP A 115 -14.72 -27.72 -16.54
N GLY A 116 -13.73 -27.52 -17.42
CA GLY A 116 -13.65 -26.34 -18.31
C GLY A 116 -13.35 -25.00 -17.61
N VAL A 117 -12.82 -25.03 -16.39
CA VAL A 117 -12.48 -23.86 -15.56
C VAL A 117 -11.01 -23.49 -15.77
N ASP A 118 -10.67 -22.46 -16.53
CA ASP A 118 -9.26 -22.03 -16.72
C ASP A 118 -8.63 -21.49 -15.42
N ARG A 119 -7.97 -22.38 -14.65
CA ARG A 119 -7.29 -22.10 -13.38
C ARG A 119 -5.89 -21.49 -13.52
N THR A 120 -5.39 -21.37 -14.76
CA THR A 120 -4.11 -20.71 -15.04
C THR A 120 -4.20 -19.18 -14.95
N ARG A 121 -5.43 -18.66 -14.81
CA ARG A 121 -5.70 -17.22 -14.75
C ARG A 121 -5.25 -16.60 -13.44
N THR A 122 -4.93 -15.32 -13.56
CA THR A 122 -4.62 -14.46 -12.42
C THR A 122 -5.90 -14.12 -11.66
N VAL A 123 -5.92 -14.37 -10.36
CA VAL A 123 -7.00 -14.01 -9.44
C VAL A 123 -6.47 -13.01 -8.41
N ASN A 124 -7.07 -11.82 -8.39
CA ASN A 124 -6.74 -10.80 -7.40
C ASN A 124 -7.62 -10.99 -6.17
N VAL A 125 -7.01 -11.08 -4.99
CA VAL A 125 -7.72 -11.25 -3.72
C VAL A 125 -7.56 -9.97 -2.90
N LEU A 126 -8.62 -9.18 -2.83
CA LEU A 126 -8.63 -7.82 -2.32
C LEU A 126 -9.32 -7.77 -0.96
N ASN A 127 -8.66 -7.15 0.01
CA ASN A 127 -9.22 -6.96 1.34
C ASN A 127 -10.09 -5.71 1.43
N GLY A 128 -11.40 -5.87 1.66
CA GLY A 128 -12.35 -4.76 1.86
C GLY A 128 -12.46 -4.24 3.29
N THR A 129 -11.84 -4.90 4.26
CA THR A 129 -12.06 -4.69 5.71
C THR A 129 -10.94 -3.95 6.42
N GLY A 130 -9.74 -3.90 5.82
CA GLY A 130 -8.52 -3.40 6.45
C GLY A 130 -7.91 -4.35 7.50
N SER A 131 -8.46 -5.56 7.67
CA SER A 131 -7.92 -6.56 8.60
C SER A 131 -6.62 -7.15 8.07
N PRO A 132 -5.47 -7.01 8.75
CA PRO A 132 -4.19 -7.48 8.22
C PRO A 132 -4.19 -9.00 7.97
N GLY A 133 -3.70 -9.41 6.80
CA GLY A 133 -3.51 -10.82 6.46
C GLY A 133 -4.74 -11.56 5.93
N LEU A 134 -5.93 -10.97 5.94
CA LEU A 134 -7.16 -11.63 5.49
C LEU A 134 -7.10 -12.04 4.00
N ALA A 135 -6.63 -11.14 3.13
CA ALA A 135 -6.41 -11.46 1.71
C ALA A 135 -5.35 -12.56 1.51
N SER A 136 -4.32 -12.62 2.36
CA SER A 136 -3.30 -13.66 2.29
C SER A 136 -3.85 -15.03 2.68
N VAL A 137 -4.77 -15.10 3.64
CA VAL A 137 -5.45 -16.35 4.02
C VAL A 137 -6.31 -16.87 2.87
N ALA A 138 -7.13 -16.01 2.27
CA ALA A 138 -7.93 -16.38 1.10
C ALA A 138 -7.06 -16.77 -0.10
N ALA A 139 -5.97 -16.03 -0.35
CA ALA A 139 -5.02 -16.38 -1.42
C ALA A 139 -4.35 -17.74 -1.19
N GLY A 140 -4.04 -18.07 0.07
CA GLY A 140 -3.53 -19.39 0.45
C GLY A 140 -4.53 -20.51 0.13
N ARG A 141 -5.81 -20.33 0.48
CA ARG A 141 -6.87 -21.30 0.16
C ARG A 141 -7.00 -21.53 -1.35
N LEU A 142 -7.05 -20.46 -2.13
CA LEU A 142 -7.10 -20.58 -3.59
C LEU A 142 -5.86 -21.26 -4.17
N ALA A 143 -4.66 -20.98 -3.64
CA ALA A 143 -3.46 -21.69 -4.07
C ALA A 143 -3.50 -23.19 -3.72
N GLU A 144 -4.13 -23.58 -2.61
CA GLU A 144 -4.37 -24.98 -2.24
C GLU A 144 -5.36 -25.68 -3.20
N GLU A 145 -6.36 -24.96 -3.69
CA GLU A 145 -7.32 -25.43 -4.71
C GLU A 145 -6.72 -25.47 -6.14
N GLY A 146 -5.45 -25.10 -6.30
CA GLY A 146 -4.73 -25.21 -7.58
C GLY A 146 -4.79 -23.97 -8.47
N TRP A 147 -5.22 -22.82 -7.95
CA TRP A 147 -5.18 -21.56 -8.70
C TRP A 147 -3.74 -21.12 -8.96
N GLY A 148 -3.38 -20.97 -10.24
CA GLY A 148 -1.99 -20.80 -10.66
C GLY A 148 -1.36 -19.44 -10.34
N SER A 149 -2.17 -18.38 -10.19
CA SER A 149 -1.66 -17.04 -9.89
C SER A 149 -2.64 -16.25 -9.03
N VAL A 150 -2.43 -16.29 -7.71
CA VAL A 150 -3.29 -15.58 -6.75
C VAL A 150 -2.53 -14.41 -6.12
N LEU A 151 -3.02 -13.19 -6.33
CA LEU A 151 -2.38 -11.96 -5.87
C LEU A 151 -3.17 -11.34 -4.72
N PRO A 152 -2.68 -11.42 -3.46
CA PRO A 152 -3.31 -10.72 -2.35
C PRO A 152 -3.05 -9.21 -2.44
N GLY A 153 -4.08 -8.41 -2.15
CA GLY A 153 -4.05 -6.96 -2.20
C GLY A 153 -5.07 -6.31 -1.28
N ASN A 154 -5.15 -4.99 -1.33
CA ASN A 154 -6.12 -4.20 -0.57
C ASN A 154 -7.15 -3.58 -1.53
N TRP A 155 -8.42 -3.64 -1.16
CA TRP A 155 -9.48 -3.00 -1.91
C TRP A 155 -9.34 -1.47 -1.87
N ALA A 156 -9.37 -0.83 -3.03
CA ALA A 156 -9.25 0.62 -3.17
C ALA A 156 -10.58 1.33 -3.49
N GLY A 157 -11.66 0.56 -3.66
CA GLY A 157 -12.99 1.07 -3.99
C GLY A 157 -13.86 1.40 -2.77
N ALA A 158 -15.17 1.49 -2.99
CA ALA A 158 -16.13 1.73 -1.92
C ALA A 158 -16.16 0.55 -0.93
N PRO A 159 -16.25 0.77 0.39
CA PRO A 159 -16.31 -0.31 1.36
C PRO A 159 -17.47 -1.25 1.05
N VAL A 160 -17.20 -2.55 1.10
CA VAL A 160 -18.18 -3.60 0.89
C VAL A 160 -18.64 -4.16 2.23
N ASP A 161 -19.95 -4.36 2.39
CA ASP A 161 -20.52 -4.97 3.59
C ASP A 161 -20.46 -6.51 3.52
N SER A 162 -20.42 -7.08 2.32
CA SER A 162 -20.26 -8.51 2.04
C SER A 162 -19.08 -8.80 1.12
N SER A 163 -18.65 -10.06 1.09
CA SER A 163 -17.64 -10.54 0.13
C SER A 163 -18.26 -10.65 -1.25
N VAL A 164 -17.58 -10.15 -2.29
CA VAL A 164 -18.09 -10.09 -3.67
C VAL A 164 -16.99 -10.49 -4.65
N VAL A 165 -17.31 -11.34 -5.62
CA VAL A 165 -16.41 -11.67 -6.73
C VAL A 165 -16.77 -10.82 -7.95
N PHE A 166 -15.81 -10.03 -8.43
CA PHE A 166 -15.90 -9.26 -9.65
C PHE A 166 -15.18 -9.99 -10.79
N TYR A 167 -15.84 -10.07 -11.94
CA TYR A 167 -15.28 -10.69 -13.14
C TYR A 167 -15.62 -9.87 -14.38
N ASN A 168 -14.91 -10.13 -15.48
CA ASN A 168 -15.10 -9.44 -16.74
C ASN A 168 -15.54 -10.43 -17.83
N GLY A 169 -16.82 -10.38 -18.17
CA GLY A 169 -17.39 -11.16 -19.28
C GLY A 169 -17.58 -12.65 -18.98
N GLU A 170 -18.19 -13.35 -19.94
CA GLU A 170 -18.65 -14.72 -19.77
C GLU A 170 -17.50 -15.74 -19.69
N GLU A 171 -16.36 -15.46 -20.32
CA GLU A 171 -15.18 -16.34 -20.29
C GLU A 171 -14.61 -16.46 -18.87
N GLN A 172 -14.73 -15.41 -18.06
CA GLN A 172 -14.25 -15.37 -16.68
C GLN A 172 -15.31 -15.82 -15.68
N ARG A 173 -16.59 -15.87 -16.07
CA ARG A 173 -17.70 -16.24 -15.19
C ARG A 173 -17.49 -17.61 -14.54
N ILE A 174 -17.09 -18.60 -15.35
CA ILE A 174 -16.86 -19.97 -14.89
C ILE A 174 -15.74 -20.01 -13.84
N ALA A 175 -14.65 -19.28 -14.08
CA ALA A 175 -13.55 -19.15 -13.13
C ALA A 175 -13.98 -18.41 -11.85
N ALA A 176 -14.72 -17.32 -11.99
CA ALA A 176 -15.23 -16.54 -10.86
C ALA A 176 -16.21 -17.34 -10.00
N GLU A 177 -17.04 -18.19 -10.61
CA GLU A 177 -17.96 -19.09 -9.92
C GLU A 177 -17.22 -20.17 -9.15
N ALA A 178 -16.17 -20.76 -9.74
CA ALA A 178 -15.29 -21.68 -9.02
C ALA A 178 -14.60 -21.00 -7.83
N VAL A 179 -14.00 -19.83 -8.02
CA VAL A 179 -13.39 -19.03 -6.92
C VAL A 179 -14.42 -18.70 -5.83
N ALA A 180 -15.63 -18.35 -6.23
CA ALA A 180 -16.72 -18.05 -5.31
C ALA A 180 -17.13 -19.29 -4.51
N GLU A 181 -17.20 -20.47 -5.13
CA GLU A 181 -17.49 -21.73 -4.46
C GLU A 181 -16.38 -22.12 -3.48
N ASP A 182 -15.11 -22.03 -3.90
CA ASP A 182 -13.92 -22.33 -3.08
C ASP A 182 -13.85 -21.45 -1.82
N LEU A 183 -14.25 -20.17 -1.95
CA LEU A 183 -14.23 -19.20 -0.85
C LEU A 183 -15.57 -19.10 -0.11
N GLY A 184 -16.63 -19.76 -0.57
CA GLY A 184 -17.98 -19.69 0.01
C GLY A 184 -18.65 -18.33 -0.15
N ILE A 185 -18.36 -17.61 -1.23
CA ILE A 185 -18.91 -16.30 -1.56
C ILE A 185 -20.11 -16.48 -2.50
N THR A 186 -21.23 -15.81 -2.22
CA THR A 186 -22.45 -15.94 -3.03
C THR A 186 -22.69 -14.78 -3.99
N ASP A 187 -22.03 -13.64 -3.75
CA ASP A 187 -22.22 -12.44 -4.56
C ASP A 187 -21.22 -12.41 -5.72
N LEU A 188 -21.75 -12.51 -6.94
CA LEU A 188 -21.01 -12.39 -8.18
C LEU A 188 -21.49 -11.17 -8.96
N VAL A 189 -20.55 -10.33 -9.40
CA VAL A 189 -20.86 -9.11 -10.14
C VAL A 189 -20.00 -9.04 -11.41
N ASP A 190 -20.67 -8.92 -12.55
CA ASP A 190 -20.01 -8.57 -13.81
C ASP A 190 -19.61 -7.09 -13.74
N SER A 191 -18.31 -6.82 -13.67
CA SER A 191 -17.78 -5.45 -13.62
C SER A 191 -16.40 -5.38 -14.26
N ALA A 192 -16.40 -5.08 -15.55
CA ALA A 192 -15.20 -4.80 -16.32
C ALA A 192 -14.38 -3.59 -15.83
N ASP A 193 -15.03 -2.66 -15.10
CA ASP A 193 -14.41 -1.43 -14.60
C ASP A 193 -13.51 -1.63 -13.38
N VAL A 194 -13.66 -2.75 -12.65
CA VAL A 194 -12.94 -3.00 -11.40
C VAL A 194 -11.53 -3.53 -11.68
N SER A 195 -11.40 -4.49 -12.59
CA SER A 195 -10.12 -5.03 -13.05
C SER A 195 -10.29 -5.79 -14.37
N PRO A 196 -9.22 -5.88 -15.18
CA PRO A 196 -9.21 -6.74 -16.36
C PRO A 196 -9.23 -8.23 -15.99
N ASP A 197 -8.78 -8.57 -14.78
CA ASP A 197 -8.71 -9.93 -14.22
C ASP A 197 -9.79 -10.16 -13.14
N VAL A 198 -10.06 -11.44 -12.84
CA VAL A 198 -10.99 -11.85 -11.78
C VAL A 198 -10.50 -11.31 -10.43
N SER A 199 -11.38 -10.59 -9.73
CA SER A 199 -11.04 -9.89 -8.50
C SER A 199 -12.05 -10.20 -7.41
N VAL A 200 -11.60 -10.87 -6.35
CA VAL A 200 -12.39 -11.17 -5.17
C VAL A 200 -12.21 -10.04 -4.17
N VAL A 201 -13.29 -9.42 -3.70
CA VAL A 201 -13.26 -8.46 -2.60
C VAL A 201 -13.84 -9.12 -1.37
N LEU A 202 -13.03 -9.20 -0.31
CA LEU A 202 -13.41 -9.88 0.92
C LEU A 202 -14.02 -8.89 1.91
N GLY A 203 -15.22 -9.20 2.37
CA GLY A 203 -15.96 -8.44 3.37
C GLY A 203 -15.62 -8.84 4.81
N PRO A 204 -16.17 -8.11 5.80
CA PRO A 204 -15.90 -8.32 7.24
C PRO A 204 -16.41 -9.66 7.78
N GLU A 205 -17.26 -10.35 7.03
CA GLU A 205 -17.78 -11.68 7.36
C GLU A 205 -16.80 -12.82 7.03
N PHE A 206 -15.82 -12.58 6.16
CA PHE A 206 -14.88 -13.61 5.71
C PHE A 206 -13.84 -13.94 6.80
N ARG A 207 -13.59 -15.22 7.05
CA ARG A 207 -12.70 -15.73 8.12
C ARG A 207 -11.81 -16.88 7.67
#